data_AF-A0A962N7G0-F1
#
_entry.id   AF-A0A962N7G0-F1
#
_cell.length_a   1.000
_cell.length_b   1.000
_cell.length_c   1.000
_cell.angle_alpha   90.00
_cell.angle_beta   90.00
_cell.angle_gamma   90.00
#
_symmetry.space_group_name_H-M   'P 1'
#
loop_
_entity.id
_entity.type
_entity.pdbx_description
1 polymer ?
#
loop_
_entity_poly.entity_id
_entity_poly.type
_entity_poly.pdbx_seq_one_letter_code
_entity_poly.pdbx_strand_id
1 'polypeptide(L)'
;DTAQIRVERPSGGVANVTVDFSHTPGSATPGADYTVPPNQLLQWMPGDVAAKLIAVPIAADGVPEPVETFRVNLSNAMGASILPFAQLDVEILDGQSDQRFASGFEGPECLP
;
A
#
# COMPACT_ATOMS: atom_id res chain seq x y z
N ASP A 1 11.53 -10.21 -7.15
CA ASP A 1 11.70 -9.09 -6.19
C ASP A 1 10.49 -9.06 -5.23
N THR A 2 10.39 -8.13 -4.28
CA THR A 2 9.15 -7.91 -3.49
C THR A 2 8.92 -6.42 -3.27
N ALA A 3 7.82 -5.91 -3.81
CA ALA A 3 7.37 -4.55 -3.55
C ALA A 3 6.88 -4.44 -2.09
N GLN A 4 7.42 -3.47 -1.34
CA GLN A 4 6.95 -3.16 0.01
C GLN A 4 6.19 -1.85 -0.02
N ILE A 5 4.86 -1.95 -0.14
CA ILE A 5 4.00 -0.79 -0.15
C ILE A 5 3.81 -0.34 1.30
N ARG A 6 4.44 0.80 1.64
CA ARG A 6 4.38 1.39 2.98
C ARG A 6 3.11 2.20 3.14
N VAL A 7 2.35 1.86 4.18
CA VAL A 7 1.11 2.54 4.56
C VAL A 7 1.35 3.23 5.89
N GLU A 8 1.31 4.56 5.89
CA GLU A 8 1.72 5.38 7.03
C GLU A 8 0.55 6.01 7.77
N ARG A 9 0.61 5.97 9.10
CA ARG A 9 -0.23 6.77 9.99
C ARG A 9 0.60 7.93 10.56
N PRO A 10 0.58 9.13 9.94
CA PRO A 10 1.42 10.26 10.32
C PRO A 10 1.18 10.78 11.75
N SER A 11 -0.03 10.63 12.32
CA SER A 11 -0.33 11.07 13.69
C SER A 11 -0.92 9.96 14.57
N GLY A 12 -0.40 9.86 15.79
CA GLY A 12 -0.87 8.93 16.82
C GLY A 12 -2.14 9.46 17.47
N GLY A 13 -3.29 9.08 16.91
CA GLY A 13 -4.59 9.40 17.49
C GLY A 13 -4.99 8.45 18.61
N VAL A 14 -6.00 8.85 19.39
CA VAL A 14 -6.59 8.03 20.49
C VAL A 14 -7.52 6.93 20.00
N ALA A 15 -7.88 6.94 18.71
CA ALA A 15 -8.73 5.91 18.11
C ALA A 15 -7.91 4.72 17.58
N ASN A 16 -8.52 3.53 17.65
CA ASN A 16 -8.13 2.40 16.82
C ASN A 16 -8.42 2.74 15.35
N VAL A 17 -7.44 2.51 14.48
CA VAL A 17 -7.58 2.72 13.03
C VAL A 17 -7.53 1.40 12.32
N THR A 18 -8.51 1.14 11.47
CA THR A 18 -8.53 -0.02 10.59
C THR A 18 -8.72 0.40 9.15
N VAL A 19 -8.04 -0.27 8.22
CA VAL A 19 -8.09 0.04 6.80
C VAL A 19 -8.03 -1.25 5.99
N ASP A 20 -8.94 -1.39 5.04
CA ASP A 20 -8.90 -2.45 4.03
C ASP A 20 -8.05 -2.01 2.83
N PHE A 21 -7.46 -2.97 2.13
CA PHE A 21 -6.82 -2.70 0.85
C PHE A 21 -7.24 -3.70 -0.23
N SER A 22 -7.08 -3.28 -1.48
CA SER A 22 -7.26 -4.10 -2.68
C SER A 22 -6.21 -3.77 -3.74
N HIS A 23 -6.02 -4.68 -4.69
CA HIS A 23 -5.11 -4.50 -5.82
C HIS A 23 -5.91 -4.25 -7.10
N THR A 24 -5.46 -3.31 -7.93
CA THR A 24 -6.00 -3.08 -9.26
C THR A 24 -4.87 -3.16 -10.28
N PRO A 25 -4.99 -4.03 -11.31
CA PRO A 25 -3.98 -4.09 -12.36
C PRO A 25 -3.93 -2.79 -13.17
N GLY A 26 -2.73 -2.37 -13.56
CA GLY A 26 -2.49 -1.36 -14.56
C GLY A 26 -2.06 -2.04 -15.86
N SER A 27 -0.84 -1.79 -16.32
CA SER A 27 -0.21 -2.60 -17.38
C SER A 27 0.35 -3.92 -16.88
N ALA A 28 0.71 -4.03 -15.59
CA ALA A 28 1.17 -5.28 -15.01
C ALA A 28 0.00 -6.24 -14.77
N THR A 29 0.18 -7.49 -15.15
CA THR A 29 -0.76 -8.61 -15.12
C THR A 29 -0.57 -9.48 -13.85
N PRO A 30 -1.62 -9.65 -13.03
CA PRO A 30 -1.59 -10.58 -11.89
C PRO A 30 -1.27 -12.02 -12.33
N GLY A 31 -0.35 -12.67 -11.63
CA GLY A 31 0.09 -14.04 -11.89
C GLY A 31 1.19 -14.16 -12.95
N ALA A 32 1.36 -13.16 -13.81
CA ALA A 32 2.50 -13.06 -14.73
C ALA A 32 3.61 -12.19 -14.11
N ASP A 33 3.27 -10.96 -13.70
CA ASP A 33 4.25 -9.93 -13.32
C ASP A 33 4.30 -9.75 -11.79
N TYR A 34 3.20 -10.04 -11.10
CA TYR A 34 3.15 -10.03 -9.63
C TYR A 34 2.10 -10.99 -9.07
N THR A 35 2.31 -11.45 -7.83
CA THR A 35 1.33 -12.26 -7.11
C THR A 35 0.49 -11.38 -6.20
N VAL A 36 -0.83 -11.43 -6.33
CA VAL A 36 -1.75 -10.72 -5.43
C VAL A 36 -1.77 -11.45 -4.08
N PRO A 37 -1.25 -10.85 -2.98
CA PRO A 37 -1.38 -11.44 -1.67
C PRO A 37 -2.86 -11.44 -1.22
N PRO A 38 -3.25 -12.30 -0.28
CA PRO A 38 -4.56 -12.19 0.35
C PRO A 38 -4.77 -10.80 0.95
N ASN A 39 -5.95 -10.21 0.76
CA ASN A 39 -6.29 -8.96 1.42
C ASN A 39 -6.23 -9.15 2.94
N GLN A 40 -5.61 -8.20 3.64
CA GLN A 40 -5.48 -8.20 5.09
C GLN A 40 -6.00 -6.88 5.66
N LEU A 41 -6.55 -6.93 6.87
CA LEU A 41 -6.93 -5.72 7.58
C LEU A 41 -5.66 -5.04 8.12
N LEU A 42 -5.39 -3.80 7.72
CA LEU A 42 -4.36 -2.99 8.36
C LEU A 42 -4.91 -2.38 9.63
N GLN A 43 -4.21 -2.55 10.75
CA GLN A 43 -4.67 -2.07 12.05
C GLN A 43 -3.57 -1.32 12.80
N TRP A 44 -3.95 -0.16 13.35
CA TRP A 44 -3.18 0.60 14.32
C TRP A 44 -3.98 0.77 15.61
N MET A 45 -3.40 0.32 16.71
CA MET A 45 -3.96 0.57 18.04
C MET A 45 -3.89 2.08 18.39
N PRO A 46 -4.63 2.56 19.40
CA PRO A 46 -4.45 3.91 19.93
C PRO A 46 -2.97 4.23 20.21
N GLY A 47 -2.49 5.36 19.69
CA GLY A 47 -1.09 5.78 19.81
C GLY A 47 -0.08 5.05 18.90
N ASP A 48 -0.45 3.97 18.20
CA ASP A 48 0.42 3.31 17.23
C ASP A 48 0.57 4.18 15.98
N VAL A 49 1.82 4.54 15.65
CA VAL A 49 2.23 5.32 14.47
C VAL A 49 3.16 4.53 13.55
N ALA A 50 3.43 3.26 13.86
CA ALA A 50 4.31 2.44 13.06
C ALA A 50 3.67 2.15 11.71
N ALA A 51 4.41 2.38 10.62
CA ALA A 51 3.90 2.04 9.29
C ALA A 51 3.61 0.54 9.17
N LYS A 52 2.57 0.21 8.39
CA LYS A 52 2.27 -1.17 7.99
C LYS A 52 2.75 -1.37 6.57
N LEU A 53 3.18 -2.60 6.25
CA LEU A 53 3.71 -2.95 4.95
C LEU A 53 2.78 -3.96 4.28
N ILE A 54 2.43 -3.69 3.03
CA ILE A 54 1.80 -4.66 2.13
C ILE A 54 2.92 -5.21 1.26
N ALA A 55 3.23 -6.50 1.41
CA ALA A 55 4.27 -7.16 0.63
C ALA A 55 3.66 -7.82 -0.61
N VAL A 56 4.11 -7.42 -1.80
CA VAL A 56 3.66 -7.98 -3.07
C VAL A 56 4.84 -8.65 -3.78
N PRO A 57 4.85 -9.98 -3.90
CA PRO A 57 5.88 -10.68 -4.66
C PRO A 57 5.85 -10.28 -6.13
N ILE A 58 7.01 -9.90 -6.67
CA ILE A 58 7.19 -9.54 -8.08
C ILE A 58 7.87 -10.70 -8.80
N ALA A 59 7.24 -11.14 -9.88
CA ALA A 59 7.77 -12.19 -10.74
C ALA A 59 8.89 -11.62 -11.61
N ALA A 60 9.89 -12.45 -11.90
CA ALA A 60 10.99 -12.11 -12.78
C ALA A 60 11.34 -13.35 -13.58
N ASP A 61 11.33 -13.25 -14.90
CA ASP A 61 11.65 -14.35 -15.82
C ASP A 61 13.00 -14.15 -16.54
N GLY A 62 13.64 -13.00 -16.35
CA GLY A 62 14.94 -12.64 -16.93
C GLY A 62 14.87 -12.09 -18.35
N VAL A 63 13.67 -11.77 -18.85
CA VAL A 63 13.47 -11.06 -20.12
C VAL A 63 13.30 -9.57 -19.84
N PRO A 64 14.04 -8.68 -20.56
CA PRO A 64 13.82 -7.25 -20.43
C PRO A 64 12.42 -6.84 -20.91
N GLU A 65 11.69 -6.17 -20.03
CA GLU A 65 10.32 -5.72 -20.25
C GLU A 65 10.21 -4.19 -20.20
N PRO A 66 9.18 -3.59 -20.84
CA PRO A 66 8.86 -2.18 -20.62
C PRO A 66 8.45 -1.92 -19.16
N VAL A 67 8.36 -0.65 -18.76
CA VAL A 67 7.81 -0.31 -17.43
C VAL A 67 6.32 -0.67 -17.39
N GLU A 68 5.96 -1.42 -16.36
CA GLU A 68 4.59 -1.82 -16.09
C GLU A 68 4.12 -1.31 -14.73
N THR A 69 2.80 -1.23 -14.52
CA THR A 69 2.25 -0.69 -13.28
C THR A 69 1.08 -1.50 -12.73
N PHE A 70 0.93 -1.49 -11.42
CA PHE A 70 -0.32 -1.84 -10.73
C PHE A 70 -0.55 -0.87 -9.57
N ARG A 71 -1.78 -0.85 -9.04
CA ARG A 71 -2.17 0.03 -7.94
C ARG A 71 -2.64 -0.75 -6.73
N VAL A 72 -2.30 -0.25 -5.53
CA VAL A 72 -2.97 -0.62 -4.28
C VAL A 72 -4.01 0.47 -3.95
N ASN A 73 -5.23 0.08 -3.63
CA ASN A 73 -6.28 1.01 -3.20
C ASN A 73 -6.59 0.78 -1.73
N LEU A 74 -6.70 1.85 -0.97
CA LEU A 74 -7.15 1.83 0.43
C LEU A 74 -8.65 2.08 0.47
N SER A 75 -9.35 1.42 1.39
CA SER A 75 -10.80 1.53 1.52
C SER A 75 -11.28 1.24 2.95
N ASN A 76 -12.55 1.54 3.22
CA ASN A 76 -13.22 1.23 4.50
C ASN A 76 -12.44 1.69 5.75
N ALA A 77 -11.78 2.84 5.68
CA ALA A 77 -11.05 3.36 6.82
C ALA A 77 -12.00 3.70 7.97
N MET A 78 -11.73 3.15 9.16
CA MET A 78 -12.41 3.48 10.40
C MET A 78 -11.42 4.14 11.35
N GLY A 79 -11.87 5.17 12.08
CA GLY A 79 -11.02 5.90 13.04
C GLY A 79 -10.01 6.87 12.40
N ALA A 80 -10.00 6.97 11.06
CA ALA A 80 -9.21 7.92 10.28
C ALA A 80 -9.87 8.16 8.91
N SER A 81 -9.41 9.19 8.19
CA SER A 81 -9.80 9.46 6.81
C SER A 81 -8.67 9.08 5.85
N ILE A 82 -9.01 8.46 4.72
CA ILE A 82 -8.07 8.26 3.60
C ILE A 82 -7.90 9.59 2.88
N LEU A 83 -6.67 10.05 2.72
CA LEU A 83 -6.38 11.28 2.00
C LEU A 83 -6.60 11.12 0.49
N PRO A 84 -7.14 12.14 -0.21
CA PRO A 84 -7.44 12.07 -1.63
C PRO A 84 -6.19 11.92 -2.53
N PHE A 85 -4.99 12.18 -1.99
CA PHE A 85 -3.71 12.04 -2.69
C PHE A 85 -2.93 10.80 -2.26
N ALA A 86 -3.54 9.87 -1.51
CA ALA A 86 -2.91 8.61 -1.17
C ALA A 86 -2.77 7.75 -2.44
N GLN A 87 -1.65 7.91 -3.14
CA GLN A 87 -1.36 7.19 -4.38
C GLN A 87 -0.37 6.07 -4.08
N LEU A 88 -0.79 4.81 -4.30
CA LEU A 88 0.03 3.61 -4.11
C LEU A 88 0.23 2.90 -5.45
N ASP A 89 0.71 3.63 -6.44
CA ASP A 89 1.13 3.05 -7.71
C ASP A 89 2.49 2.38 -7.55
N VAL A 90 2.61 1.16 -8.06
CA VAL A 90 3.85 0.37 -8.07
C VAL A 90 4.27 0.21 -9.51
N GLU A 91 5.52 0.59 -9.79
CA GLU A 91 6.16 0.42 -11.08
C GLU A 91 7.02 -0.85 -11.05
N ILE A 92 6.91 -1.68 -12.08
CA ILE A 92 7.72 -2.88 -12.30
C ILE A 92 8.57 -2.65 -13.56
N LEU A 93 9.86 -2.93 -13.48
CA LEU A 93 10.80 -2.91 -14.59
C LEU A 93 11.73 -4.11 -14.46
N ASP A 94 11.80 -4.95 -15.49
CA ASP A 94 12.70 -6.12 -15.55
C ASP A 94 12.57 -7.02 -14.30
N GLY A 95 11.32 -7.28 -13.88
CA GLY A 95 11.01 -8.06 -12.67
C GLY A 95 11.44 -7.42 -11.34
N GLN A 96 11.72 -6.11 -11.33
CA GLN A 96 12.07 -5.33 -10.15
C GLN A 96 11.05 -4.22 -9.91
N SER A 97 10.70 -3.98 -8.65
CA SER A 97 9.78 -2.90 -8.27
C SER A 97 10.52 -1.65 -7.84
N ASP A 98 10.03 -0.48 -8.25
CA ASP A 98 10.40 0.77 -7.59
C ASP A 98 9.55 0.94 -6.33
N GLN A 99 10.21 1.09 -5.18
CA GLN A 99 9.56 1.17 -3.87
C GLN A 99 8.93 2.56 -3.70
N ARG A 100 7.69 2.73 -4.13
CA ARG A 100 6.95 4.00 -3.95
C ARG A 100 6.25 4.02 -2.58
N PHE A 101 6.45 5.11 -1.84
CA PHE A 101 5.86 5.35 -0.53
C PHE A 101 4.45 5.94 -0.67
N ALA A 102 3.52 5.56 0.22
CA ALA A 102 2.25 6.25 0.34
C ALA A 102 1.99 6.73 1.77
N SER A 103 1.95 8.05 1.93
CA SER A 103 1.41 8.72 3.11
C SER A 103 -0.10 8.92 2.93
N GLY A 104 -0.94 8.38 3.81
CA GLY A 104 -2.37 8.22 3.45
C GLY A 104 -3.44 8.50 4.50
N PHE A 105 -3.14 8.82 5.77
CA PHE A 105 -4.19 8.91 6.78
C PHE A 105 -4.01 10.08 7.75
N GLU A 106 -5.03 10.91 7.90
CA GLU A 106 -5.10 11.84 9.02
C GLU A 106 -6.26 11.41 9.94
N GLY A 107 -5.95 11.17 11.21
CA GLY A 107 -6.94 10.98 12.27
C GLY A 107 -7.30 12.32 12.92
N PRO A 108 -8.35 12.39 13.76
CA PRO A 108 -8.62 13.59 14.54
C PRO A 108 -7.40 13.88 15.42
N GLU A 109 -6.82 15.05 15.23
CA GLU A 109 -5.66 15.50 15.98
C GLU A 109 -5.98 15.49 17.48
N CYS A 110 -5.05 15.00 18.30
CA CYS A 110 -5.06 15.37 19.71
C CYS A 110 -4.72 16.86 19.76
N LEU A 111 -5.74 17.72 19.74
CA LEU A 111 -5.56 19.13 20.03
C LEU A 111 -5.01 19.25 21.48
N PRO A 112 -4.01 20.12 21.72
CA PRO A 112 -3.40 20.30 23.03
C PRO A 112 -4.38 20.82 24.09
#